data_AF-Q4FND8-F1
#
_entry.id   AF-Q4FND8-F1
#
_cell.length_a   1.000
_cell.length_b   1.000
_cell.length_c   1.000
_cell.angle_alpha   90.00
_cell.angle_beta   90.00
_cell.angle_gamma   90.00
#
_symmetry.space_group_name_H-M   'P 1'
#
loop_
_entity.id
_entity.type
_entity.pdbx_description
1 polymer ?
#
loop_
_entity_poly.entity_id
_entity_poly.type
_entity_poly.pdbx_seq_one_letter_code
_entity_poly.pdbx_strand_id
1 'polypeptide(L)'
;MKSKNLSEKILRSVKSKGFKYIDLPSVIEANHIVQRSGENFRKFIFSFTDQNGSELCLRPDLTIASCLRYLENNLKGKEKIFYSGQAYRKSNNKRDSIIRDQVGFEIIGSKDEKKDDKEIINTALKSLSNLQYSSGTLKIGNVEIFNLLISKLDIPKRWKLRLSRHFWREEYFNDLLKRLETNSDVDPTIVEVDKKRYLKMLKDNQQTIVAGRSIEEILKRFDNKIKDPRRASRGKNVSKIIKEFLKINCPIGQAAENLNIFFKKNKINLVVDQKYFPTSLNKIQKLNVEFSASFGRQLEYYTGMVFKIDIKSKSKNINVINGGRYDKLISDLGSKKQVPAVGAALNLNY
;
A
#
# COMPACT_ATOMS: atom_id res chain seq x y z
N MET A 1 -32.95 11.81 4.20
CA MET A 1 -33.68 10.58 3.83
C MET A 1 -33.05 9.81 2.66
N LYS A 2 -32.71 10.41 1.50
CA LYS A 2 -32.11 9.68 0.36
C LYS A 2 -30.75 9.01 0.66
N SER A 3 -29.86 9.68 1.41
CA SER A 3 -28.55 9.12 1.80
C SER A 3 -28.68 7.90 2.74
N LYS A 4 -29.59 7.94 3.72
CA LYS A 4 -29.85 6.83 4.65
C LYS A 4 -30.38 5.57 3.97
N ASN A 5 -31.27 5.73 2.98
CA ASN A 5 -31.77 4.59 2.19
C ASN A 5 -30.68 3.99 1.30
N LEU A 6 -29.80 4.82 0.73
CA LEU A 6 -28.66 4.35 -0.06
C LEU A 6 -27.66 3.56 0.79
N SER A 7 -27.29 4.07 1.97
CA SER A 7 -26.39 3.36 2.88
C SER A 7 -26.98 2.02 3.31
N GLU A 8 -28.27 1.96 3.68
CA GLU A 8 -28.95 0.70 4.03
C GLU A 8 -28.92 -0.33 2.88
N LYS A 9 -29.15 0.09 1.64
CA LYS A 9 -29.06 -0.80 0.46
C LYS A 9 -27.64 -1.34 0.26
N ILE A 10 -26.63 -0.48 0.41
CA ILE A 10 -25.22 -0.88 0.30
C ILE A 10 -24.88 -1.89 1.40
N LEU A 11 -25.29 -1.63 2.65
CA LEU A 11 -25.06 -2.55 3.78
C LEU A 11 -25.73 -3.91 3.56
N ARG A 12 -26.95 -3.93 3.01
CA ARG A 12 -27.63 -5.18 2.62
C ARG A 12 -26.87 -5.93 1.53
N SER A 13 -26.35 -5.24 0.52
CA SER A 13 -25.51 -5.85 -0.53
C SER A 13 -24.26 -6.53 0.06
N VAL A 14 -23.56 -5.86 0.96
CA VAL A 14 -22.35 -6.41 1.60
C VAL A 14 -22.71 -7.59 2.51
N LYS A 15 -23.76 -7.46 3.33
CA LYS A 15 -24.27 -8.55 4.18
C LYS A 15 -24.65 -9.79 3.37
N SER A 16 -25.24 -9.62 2.18
CA SER A 16 -25.62 -10.74 1.30
C SER A 16 -24.41 -11.57 0.81
N LYS A 17 -23.19 -11.03 0.87
CA LYS A 17 -21.94 -11.73 0.57
C LYS A 17 -21.35 -12.45 1.79
N GLY A 18 -22.08 -12.53 2.90
CA GLY A 18 -21.66 -13.24 4.11
C GLY A 18 -20.65 -12.47 4.97
N PHE A 19 -20.61 -11.15 4.87
CA PHE A 19 -19.86 -10.30 5.80
C PHE A 19 -20.72 -10.03 7.05
N LYS A 20 -20.09 -10.05 8.23
CA LYS A 20 -20.71 -9.74 9.51
C LYS A 20 -20.54 -8.27 9.86
N TYR A 21 -21.62 -7.61 10.27
CA TYR A 21 -21.56 -6.21 10.67
C TYR A 21 -20.82 -6.10 12.01
N ILE A 22 -19.96 -5.10 12.13
CA ILE A 22 -19.29 -4.72 13.37
C ILE A 22 -19.35 -3.20 13.55
N ASP A 23 -19.32 -2.77 14.80
CA ASP A 23 -19.03 -1.39 15.15
C ASP A 23 -17.55 -1.25 15.48
N LEU A 24 -16.99 -0.09 15.15
CA LEU A 24 -15.59 0.23 15.39
C LEU A 24 -15.51 1.47 16.29
N PRO A 25 -14.54 1.54 17.21
CA PRO A 25 -14.35 2.71 18.05
C PRO A 25 -13.88 3.90 17.19
N SER A 26 -14.44 5.09 17.43
CA SER A 26 -14.05 6.32 16.71
C SER A 26 -12.73 6.90 17.19
N VAL A 27 -12.30 6.52 18.40
CA VAL A 27 -11.05 6.94 19.05
C VAL A 27 -10.15 5.72 19.18
N ILE A 28 -8.87 5.90 18.85
CA ILE A 28 -7.81 4.88 18.96
C ILE A 28 -6.54 5.55 19.51
N GLU A 29 -5.56 4.76 19.96
CA GLU A 29 -4.26 5.32 20.35
C GLU A 29 -3.53 5.94 19.15
N ALA A 30 -2.98 7.14 19.33
CA ALA A 30 -2.29 7.85 18.27
C ALA A 30 -1.02 7.13 17.81
N ASN A 31 -0.34 6.44 18.74
CA ASN A 31 0.91 5.72 18.47
C ASN A 31 0.77 4.65 17.39
N HIS A 32 -0.36 3.95 17.29
CA HIS A 32 -0.61 2.98 16.21
C HIS A 32 -0.54 3.61 14.82
N ILE A 33 -1.02 4.85 14.68
CA ILE A 33 -0.98 5.58 13.41
C ILE A 33 0.43 6.07 13.08
N VAL A 34 1.11 6.59 14.10
CA VAL A 34 2.44 7.20 13.97
C VAL A 34 3.51 6.14 13.70
N GLN A 35 3.48 5.01 14.40
CA GLN A 35 4.37 3.88 14.14
C GLN A 35 4.25 3.38 12.69
N ARG A 36 3.02 3.35 12.17
CA ARG A 36 2.74 2.91 10.79
C ARG A 36 3.14 3.94 9.73
N SER A 37 2.81 5.21 9.93
CA SER A 37 2.84 6.24 8.87
C SER A 37 3.98 7.25 9.02
N GLY A 38 4.70 7.18 10.13
CA GLY A 38 5.72 8.13 10.54
C GLY A 38 5.16 9.42 11.13
N GLU A 39 6.04 10.15 11.83
CA GLU A 39 5.75 11.40 12.54
C GLU A 39 5.08 12.46 11.65
N ASN A 40 5.48 12.57 10.39
CA ASN A 40 4.89 13.50 9.44
C ASN A 40 3.39 13.27 9.20
N PHE A 41 2.85 12.09 9.54
CA PHE A 41 1.42 11.81 9.43
C PHE A 41 0.60 12.45 10.56
N ARG A 42 1.22 12.82 11.69
CA ARG A 42 0.53 13.47 12.82
C ARG A 42 -0.23 14.73 12.40
N LYS A 43 0.30 15.50 11.44
CA LYS A 43 -0.38 16.69 10.91
C LYS A 43 -1.73 16.41 10.25
N PHE A 44 -2.01 15.16 9.88
CA PHE A 44 -3.24 14.75 9.24
C PHE A 44 -4.28 14.16 10.20
N ILE A 45 -3.94 13.90 11.47
CA ILE A 45 -4.85 13.33 12.46
C ILE A 45 -5.31 14.37 13.47
N PHE A 46 -6.48 14.13 14.07
CA PHE A 46 -6.96 14.89 15.23
C PHE A 46 -6.56 14.12 16.48
N SER A 47 -5.44 14.49 17.10
CA SER A 47 -4.99 13.90 18.37
C SER A 47 -5.34 14.79 19.56
N PHE A 48 -5.47 14.15 20.72
CA PHE A 48 -5.74 14.76 22.02
C PHE A 48 -5.18 13.86 23.12
N THR A 49 -4.97 14.41 24.30
CA THR A 49 -4.46 13.67 25.46
C THR A 49 -5.61 13.35 26.40
N ASP A 50 -5.66 12.14 26.93
CA ASP A 50 -6.63 11.77 27.97
C ASP A 50 -6.18 12.26 29.36
N GLN A 51 -6.98 11.97 30.38
CA GLN A 51 -6.68 12.33 31.78
C GLN A 51 -5.43 11.62 32.34
N ASN A 52 -5.02 10.50 31.73
CA ASN A 52 -3.88 9.69 32.16
C ASN A 52 -2.58 10.06 31.42
N GLY A 53 -2.62 11.06 30.51
CA GLY A 53 -1.46 11.46 29.70
C GLY A 53 -1.28 10.64 28.42
N SER A 54 -2.19 9.70 28.12
CA SER A 54 -2.16 8.89 26.91
C SER A 54 -2.62 9.70 25.71
N GLU A 55 -1.86 9.62 24.61
CA GLU A 55 -2.21 10.31 23.37
C GLU A 55 -3.16 9.46 22.51
N LEU A 56 -4.38 9.95 22.36
CA LEU A 56 -5.44 9.36 21.57
C LEU A 56 -5.65 10.17 20.28
N CYS A 57 -6.32 9.59 19.30
CA CYS A 57 -6.76 10.30 18.12
C CYS A 57 -8.10 9.81 17.58
N LEU A 58 -8.81 10.70 16.88
CA LEU A 58 -9.91 10.29 16.02
C LEU A 58 -9.34 9.46 14.87
N ARG A 59 -9.95 8.29 14.62
CA ARG A 59 -9.46 7.36 13.59
C ARG A 59 -9.39 8.04 12.21
N PRO A 60 -8.24 7.99 11.52
CA PRO A 60 -8.11 8.57 10.18
C PRO A 60 -8.59 7.63 9.06
N ASP A 61 -8.80 6.36 9.39
CA ASP A 61 -9.20 5.26 8.50
C ASP A 61 -9.86 4.18 9.38
N LEU A 62 -10.94 3.57 8.90
CA LEU A 62 -11.63 2.48 9.62
C LEU A 62 -10.90 1.13 9.48
N THR A 63 -10.07 0.96 8.44
CA THR A 63 -9.27 -0.25 8.20
C THR A 63 -8.29 -0.50 9.35
N ILE A 64 -7.72 0.57 9.90
CA ILE A 64 -6.79 0.45 11.04
C ILE A 64 -7.55 0.05 12.30
N ALA A 65 -8.70 0.67 12.56
CA ALA A 65 -9.55 0.31 13.69
C ALA A 65 -10.03 -1.15 13.60
N SER A 66 -10.34 -1.65 12.40
CA SER A 66 -10.73 -3.06 12.21
C SER A 66 -9.58 -4.04 12.48
N CYS A 67 -8.35 -3.67 12.09
CA CYS A 67 -7.13 -4.43 12.37
C CYS A 67 -6.79 -4.44 13.88
N LEU A 68 -6.90 -3.29 14.56
CA LEU A 68 -6.69 -3.18 16.01
C LEU A 68 -7.70 -4.04 16.77
N ARG A 69 -8.99 -3.96 16.43
CA ARG A 69 -10.03 -4.84 16.98
C ARG A 69 -9.69 -6.32 16.81
N TYR A 70 -9.17 -6.73 15.65
CA TYR A 70 -8.76 -8.12 15.42
C TYR A 70 -7.64 -8.56 16.38
N LEU A 71 -6.69 -7.66 16.66
CA LEU A 71 -5.58 -7.90 17.57
C LEU A 71 -6.00 -7.94 19.04
N GLU A 72 -6.74 -6.93 19.50
CA GLU A 72 -7.19 -6.80 20.89
C GLU A 72 -8.04 -7.99 21.32
N ASN A 73 -8.90 -8.48 20.42
CA ASN A 73 -9.73 -9.66 20.66
C ASN A 73 -8.98 -10.99 20.50
N ASN A 74 -7.66 -10.97 20.25
CA ASN A 74 -6.82 -12.15 20.05
C ASN A 74 -7.40 -13.15 19.02
N LEU A 75 -8.04 -12.62 17.98
CA LEU A 75 -8.74 -13.46 17.01
C LEU A 75 -7.75 -14.29 16.20
N LYS A 76 -8.13 -15.52 15.93
CA LYS A 76 -7.35 -16.48 15.15
C LYS A 76 -8.19 -17.00 14.00
N GLY A 77 -7.73 -16.75 12.79
CA GLY A 77 -8.34 -17.31 11.58
C GLY A 77 -9.12 -16.28 10.77
N LYS A 78 -9.90 -16.79 9.81
CA LYS A 78 -10.60 -15.96 8.83
C LYS A 78 -11.78 -15.24 9.44
N GLU A 79 -11.78 -13.92 9.36
CA GLU A 79 -12.94 -13.06 9.57
C GLU A 79 -13.38 -12.39 8.27
N LYS A 80 -14.70 -12.24 8.12
CA LYS A 80 -15.32 -11.45 7.05
C LYS A 80 -16.24 -10.42 7.70
N ILE A 81 -15.82 -9.17 7.74
CA ILE A 81 -16.47 -8.11 8.50
C ILE A 81 -16.79 -6.91 7.63
N PHE A 82 -17.84 -6.18 7.97
CA PHE A 82 -18.13 -4.89 7.36
C PHE A 82 -18.63 -3.90 8.40
N TYR A 83 -18.51 -2.62 8.09
CA TYR A 83 -18.84 -1.53 8.99
C TYR A 83 -19.35 -0.31 8.22
N SER A 84 -20.04 0.58 8.92
CA SER A 84 -20.38 1.91 8.42
C SER A 84 -19.98 2.94 9.46
N GLY A 85 -19.26 3.98 9.05
CA GLY A 85 -18.89 5.03 9.98
C GLY A 85 -18.01 6.11 9.37
N GLN A 86 -17.60 7.03 10.24
CA GLN A 86 -16.79 8.19 9.87
C GLN A 86 -15.30 7.93 10.08
N ALA A 87 -14.50 8.40 9.13
CA ALA A 87 -13.07 8.65 9.28
C ALA A 87 -12.80 10.16 9.35
N TYR A 88 -11.85 10.55 10.19
CA TYR A 88 -11.52 11.95 10.46
C TYR A 88 -10.09 12.24 10.05
N ARG A 89 -9.91 13.05 9.01
CA ARG A 89 -8.57 13.34 8.47
C ARG A 89 -8.46 14.78 8.02
N LYS A 90 -7.48 15.51 8.57
CA LYS A 90 -7.15 16.85 8.12
C LYS A 90 -6.63 16.79 6.68
N SER A 91 -7.03 17.76 5.86
CA SER A 91 -6.48 17.96 4.52
C SER A 91 -5.72 19.28 4.47
N ASN A 92 -4.71 19.36 3.62
CA ASN A 92 -4.05 20.62 3.29
C ASN A 92 -4.95 21.52 2.44
N ASN A 93 -5.94 20.94 1.75
CA ASN A 93 -6.91 21.67 0.94
C ASN A 93 -8.16 21.94 1.77
N LYS A 94 -8.48 23.23 2.01
CA LYS A 94 -9.65 23.67 2.77
C LYS A 94 -10.99 23.20 2.18
N ARG A 95 -11.03 22.81 0.90
CA ARG A 95 -12.24 22.32 0.23
C ARG A 95 -12.53 20.84 0.49
N ASP A 96 -11.54 20.08 0.94
CA ASP A 96 -11.72 18.67 1.23
C ASP A 96 -12.44 18.50 2.58
N SER A 97 -13.47 17.66 2.61
CA SER A 97 -14.11 17.33 3.88
C SER A 97 -13.13 16.61 4.81
N ILE A 98 -13.06 17.09 6.05
CA ILE A 98 -12.32 16.43 7.13
C ILE A 98 -13.01 15.15 7.62
N ILE A 99 -14.33 15.05 7.40
CA ILE A 99 -15.15 13.88 7.75
C ILE A 99 -15.47 13.10 6.49
N ARG A 100 -15.20 11.80 6.51
CA ARG A 100 -15.47 10.89 5.41
C ARG A 100 -16.36 9.76 5.89
N ASP A 101 -17.60 9.74 5.43
CA ASP A 101 -18.53 8.64 5.69
C ASP A 101 -18.19 7.48 4.74
N GLN A 102 -17.95 6.30 5.32
CA GLN A 102 -17.51 5.13 4.59
C GLN A 102 -18.31 3.89 4.98
N VAL A 103 -18.52 3.01 4.01
CA VAL A 103 -18.89 1.62 4.23
C VAL A 103 -17.71 0.75 3.82
N GLY A 104 -17.03 0.14 4.78
CA GLY A 104 -15.90 -0.73 4.53
C GLY A 104 -16.25 -2.19 4.75
N PHE A 105 -15.52 -3.07 4.06
CA PHE A 105 -15.65 -4.51 4.19
C PHE A 105 -14.28 -5.16 4.01
N GLU A 106 -13.95 -6.07 4.93
CA GLU A 106 -12.62 -6.60 5.15
C GLU A 106 -12.67 -8.12 5.27
N ILE A 107 -11.68 -8.79 4.68
CA ILE A 107 -11.38 -10.20 4.91
C ILE A 107 -10.01 -10.27 5.57
N ILE A 108 -9.95 -10.77 6.81
CA ILE A 108 -8.73 -10.78 7.65
C ILE A 108 -8.42 -12.22 8.06
N GLY A 109 -7.13 -12.60 8.08
CA GLY A 109 -6.66 -13.87 8.64
C GLY A 109 -6.94 -15.10 7.77
N SER A 110 -7.32 -14.89 6.51
CA SER A 110 -7.52 -15.96 5.53
C SER A 110 -6.21 -16.42 4.89
N LYS A 111 -6.17 -17.69 4.46
CA LYS A 111 -5.01 -18.29 3.76
C LYS A 111 -5.17 -18.32 2.22
N ASP A 112 -6.36 -18.00 1.71
CA ASP A 112 -6.68 -18.07 0.28
C ASP A 112 -6.72 -16.68 -0.35
N GLU A 113 -5.55 -16.05 -0.44
CA GLU A 113 -5.40 -14.64 -0.81
C GLU A 113 -6.08 -14.31 -2.15
N LYS A 114 -5.88 -15.15 -3.17
CA LYS A 114 -6.38 -14.88 -4.52
C LYS A 114 -7.89 -15.00 -4.60
N LYS A 115 -8.50 -15.91 -3.82
CA LYS A 115 -9.96 -16.01 -3.72
C LYS A 115 -10.55 -14.80 -2.98
N ASP A 116 -9.91 -14.36 -1.91
CA ASP A 116 -10.37 -13.21 -1.14
C ASP A 116 -10.27 -11.90 -1.94
N ASP A 117 -9.21 -11.72 -2.74
CA ASP A 117 -9.07 -10.58 -3.66
C ASP A 117 -10.26 -10.51 -4.64
N LYS A 118 -10.64 -11.65 -5.22
CA LYS A 118 -11.81 -11.76 -6.10
C LYS A 118 -13.11 -11.46 -5.35
N GLU A 119 -13.24 -11.96 -4.13
CA GLU A 119 -14.42 -11.76 -3.30
C GLU A 119 -14.63 -10.28 -2.91
N ILE A 120 -13.55 -9.56 -2.57
CA ILE A 120 -13.59 -8.12 -2.31
C ILE A 120 -14.02 -7.33 -3.57
N ILE A 121 -13.47 -7.65 -4.75
CA ILE A 121 -13.88 -7.01 -6.00
C ILE A 121 -15.36 -7.28 -6.30
N ASN A 122 -15.81 -8.53 -6.17
CA ASN A 122 -17.20 -8.89 -6.40
C ASN A 122 -18.16 -8.20 -5.42
N THR A 123 -17.72 -8.01 -4.16
CA THR A 123 -18.49 -7.29 -3.14
C THR A 123 -18.54 -5.79 -3.46
N ALA A 124 -17.42 -5.19 -3.88
CA ALA A 124 -17.37 -3.81 -4.35
C ALA A 124 -18.33 -3.56 -5.52
N LEU A 125 -18.33 -4.42 -6.52
CA LEU A 125 -19.22 -4.35 -7.68
C LEU A 125 -20.71 -4.52 -7.30
N LYS A 126 -21.01 -5.38 -6.31
CA LYS A 126 -22.38 -5.56 -5.80
C LYS A 126 -22.86 -4.39 -4.95
N SER A 127 -21.96 -3.73 -4.24
CA SER A 127 -22.26 -2.47 -3.53
C SER A 127 -22.51 -1.34 -4.52
N LEU A 128 -21.69 -1.26 -5.57
CA LEU A 128 -21.79 -0.28 -6.64
C LEU A 128 -23.11 -0.35 -7.41
N SER A 129 -23.73 -1.53 -7.56
CA SER A 129 -24.99 -1.68 -8.30
C SER A 129 -26.17 -0.90 -7.67
N ASN A 130 -26.03 -0.41 -6.44
CA ASN A 130 -27.01 0.46 -5.79
C ASN A 130 -26.89 1.94 -6.21
N LEU A 131 -25.80 2.30 -6.89
CA LEU A 131 -25.49 3.66 -7.31
C LEU A 131 -25.95 3.91 -8.74
N GLN A 132 -26.43 5.11 -9.03
CA GLN A 132 -26.77 5.52 -10.39
C GLN A 132 -25.57 6.21 -11.07
N TYR A 133 -25.13 5.62 -12.18
CA TYR A 133 -24.01 6.10 -12.98
C TYR A 133 -24.16 5.70 -14.45
N SER A 134 -23.53 6.48 -15.35
CA SER A 134 -23.59 6.27 -16.80
C SER A 134 -22.49 5.34 -17.30
N SER A 135 -21.28 5.49 -16.75
CA SER A 135 -20.08 4.74 -17.10
C SER A 135 -19.07 4.83 -15.98
N GLY A 136 -18.01 4.02 -16.02
CA GLY A 136 -16.90 4.15 -15.09
C GLY A 136 -15.71 3.27 -15.45
N THR A 137 -14.73 3.24 -14.56
CA THR A 137 -13.51 2.44 -14.70
C THR A 137 -13.20 1.75 -13.37
N LEU A 138 -13.01 0.43 -13.43
CA LEU A 138 -12.34 -0.36 -12.39
C LEU A 138 -10.85 -0.43 -12.76
N LYS A 139 -10.02 0.35 -12.06
CA LYS A 139 -8.57 0.35 -12.26
C LYS A 139 -7.93 -0.57 -11.23
N ILE A 140 -7.11 -1.52 -11.69
CA ILE A 140 -6.43 -2.52 -10.88
C ILE A 140 -4.92 -2.37 -11.05
N GLY A 141 -4.19 -2.57 -9.96
CA GLY A 141 -2.74 -2.74 -9.94
C GLY A 141 -2.37 -3.91 -9.02
N ASN A 142 -1.11 -4.30 -9.01
CA ASN A 142 -0.64 -5.33 -8.09
C ASN A 142 0.81 -5.05 -7.65
N VAL A 143 0.97 -4.66 -6.39
CA VAL A 143 2.26 -4.31 -5.78
C VAL A 143 3.18 -5.55 -5.66
N GLU A 144 2.61 -6.75 -5.57
CA GLU A 144 3.34 -8.02 -5.56
C GLU A 144 4.19 -8.17 -6.83
N ILE A 145 3.62 -7.84 -8.00
CA ILE A 145 4.32 -7.95 -9.29
C ILE A 145 5.51 -6.99 -9.35
N PHE A 146 5.34 -5.77 -8.84
CA PHE A 146 6.44 -4.81 -8.73
C PHE A 146 7.56 -5.35 -7.81
N ASN A 147 7.21 -5.90 -6.66
CA ASN A 147 8.19 -6.49 -5.75
C ASN A 147 8.92 -7.69 -6.36
N LEU A 148 8.21 -8.54 -7.12
CA LEU A 148 8.80 -9.64 -7.87
C LEU A 148 9.79 -9.13 -8.91
N LEU A 149 9.42 -8.10 -9.69
CA LEU A 149 10.34 -7.43 -10.61
C LEU A 149 11.60 -6.95 -9.88
N ILE A 150 11.46 -6.14 -8.82
CA ILE A 150 12.59 -5.60 -8.05
C ILE A 150 13.50 -6.71 -7.50
N SER A 151 12.92 -7.84 -7.07
CA SER A 151 13.69 -8.98 -6.56
C SER A 151 14.65 -9.57 -7.59
N LYS A 152 14.27 -9.53 -8.88
CA LYS A 152 15.03 -10.11 -10.01
C LYS A 152 16.04 -9.15 -10.65
N LEU A 153 15.97 -7.85 -10.34
CA LEU A 153 16.91 -6.88 -10.91
C LEU A 153 18.30 -7.01 -10.28
N ASP A 154 19.35 -6.81 -11.08
CA ASP A 154 20.74 -6.81 -10.62
C ASP A 154 21.12 -5.44 -10.02
N ILE A 155 20.66 -5.19 -8.80
CA ILE A 155 20.99 -4.02 -7.99
C ILE A 155 21.24 -4.43 -6.54
N PRO A 156 21.97 -3.62 -5.77
CA PRO A 156 22.26 -3.96 -4.39
C PRO A 156 21.01 -4.24 -3.56
N LYS A 157 21.07 -5.19 -2.62
CA LYS A 157 19.91 -5.60 -1.79
C LYS A 157 19.27 -4.41 -1.08
N ARG A 158 20.09 -3.47 -0.59
CA ARG A 158 19.63 -2.22 0.03
C ARG A 158 18.77 -1.36 -0.90
N TRP A 159 19.07 -1.33 -2.19
CA TRP A 159 18.31 -0.59 -3.18
C TRP A 159 17.01 -1.30 -3.53
N LYS A 160 17.01 -2.63 -3.61
CA LYS A 160 15.77 -3.42 -3.73
C LYS A 160 14.79 -3.08 -2.60
N LEU A 161 15.26 -3.16 -1.36
CA LEU A 161 14.46 -2.83 -0.17
C LEU A 161 13.96 -1.39 -0.19
N ARG A 162 14.82 -0.43 -0.55
CA ARG A 162 14.47 0.99 -0.60
C ARG A 162 13.42 1.29 -1.68
N LEU A 163 13.57 0.73 -2.89
CA LEU A 163 12.59 0.89 -3.97
C LEU A 163 11.24 0.25 -3.61
N SER A 164 11.23 -0.97 -3.09
CA SER A 164 10.01 -1.64 -2.61
C SER A 164 9.31 -0.85 -1.50
N ARG A 165 10.05 -0.41 -0.48
CA ARG A 165 9.49 0.34 0.65
C ARG A 165 8.86 1.67 0.23
N HIS A 166 9.45 2.33 -0.76
CA HIS A 166 9.06 3.68 -1.15
C HIS A 166 8.26 3.75 -2.45
N PHE A 167 7.80 2.60 -2.96
CA PHE A 167 6.97 2.53 -4.17
C PHE A 167 5.79 3.50 -4.14
N TRP A 168 5.16 3.66 -2.96
CA TRP A 168 3.99 4.49 -2.73
C TRP A 168 4.24 6.00 -2.62
N ARG A 169 5.49 6.47 -2.57
CA ARG A 169 5.81 7.90 -2.53
C ARG A 169 6.33 8.31 -3.88
N GLU A 170 5.44 8.60 -4.82
CA GLU A 170 5.81 8.75 -6.24
C GLU A 170 6.98 9.73 -6.48
N GLU A 171 6.91 10.94 -5.91
CA GLU A 171 7.98 11.94 -6.05
C GLU A 171 9.31 11.44 -5.49
N TYR A 172 9.30 10.93 -4.26
CA TYR A 172 10.50 10.40 -3.62
C TYR A 172 11.04 9.17 -4.36
N PHE A 173 10.17 8.29 -4.85
CA PHE A 173 10.55 7.13 -5.64
C PHE A 173 11.22 7.54 -6.95
N ASN A 174 10.71 8.58 -7.61
CA ASN A 174 11.31 9.12 -8.83
C ASN A 174 12.69 9.73 -8.54
N ASP A 175 12.86 10.41 -7.40
CA ASP A 175 14.17 10.83 -6.91
C ASP A 175 15.09 9.64 -6.63
N LEU A 176 14.60 8.54 -6.03
CA LEU A 176 15.38 7.31 -5.87
C LEU A 176 15.84 6.74 -7.21
N LEU A 177 14.97 6.73 -8.23
CA LEU A 177 15.36 6.27 -9.57
C LEU A 177 16.40 7.19 -10.21
N LYS A 178 16.26 8.51 -10.07
CA LYS A 178 17.25 9.48 -10.55
C LYS A 178 18.58 9.26 -9.87
N ARG A 179 18.57 9.15 -8.54
CA ARG A 179 19.76 8.78 -7.77
C ARG A 179 20.34 7.52 -8.34
N LEU A 180 19.58 6.41 -8.44
CA LEU A 180 19.98 5.07 -8.97
C LEU A 180 20.57 5.12 -10.38
N GLU A 181 20.16 6.08 -11.20
CA GLU A 181 20.64 6.30 -12.56
C GLU A 181 21.98 7.04 -12.59
N THR A 182 22.16 8.09 -11.79
CA THR A 182 23.27 9.06 -11.94
C THR A 182 24.41 8.92 -10.94
N ASN A 183 24.14 8.35 -9.76
CA ASN A 183 25.03 8.39 -8.58
C ASN A 183 25.22 9.81 -8.05
N SER A 184 24.33 10.75 -8.39
CA SER A 184 24.46 12.16 -7.99
C SER A 184 24.41 12.39 -6.49
N ASP A 185 23.95 11.42 -5.70
CA ASP A 185 23.94 11.45 -4.25
C ASP A 185 25.25 10.96 -3.61
N VAL A 186 26.25 10.59 -4.41
CA VAL A 186 27.53 10.07 -3.94
C VAL A 186 28.64 11.08 -4.22
N ASP A 187 29.18 11.68 -3.16
CA ASP A 187 30.38 12.50 -3.23
C ASP A 187 31.63 11.65 -2.97
N PRO A 188 32.56 11.50 -3.94
CA PRO A 188 33.79 10.73 -3.77
C PRO A 188 34.63 11.16 -2.57
N THR A 189 34.67 12.45 -2.26
CA THR A 189 35.44 13.03 -1.16
C THR A 189 34.88 12.55 0.18
N ILE A 190 33.55 12.61 0.33
CA ILE A 190 32.87 12.11 1.54
C ILE A 190 33.10 10.61 1.68
N VAL A 191 33.06 9.85 0.58
CA VAL A 191 33.31 8.40 0.58
C VAL A 191 34.73 8.08 1.07
N GLU A 192 35.74 8.86 0.69
CA GLU A 192 37.11 8.67 1.17
C GLU A 192 37.27 8.98 2.66
N VAL A 193 36.64 10.06 3.13
CA VAL A 193 36.60 10.40 4.57
C VAL A 193 35.93 9.28 5.37
N ASP A 194 34.80 8.77 4.89
CA ASP A 194 34.08 7.66 5.50
C ASP A 194 34.91 6.37 5.52
N LYS A 195 35.68 6.07 4.46
CA LYS A 195 36.61 4.92 4.42
C LYS A 195 37.72 5.06 5.47
N LYS A 196 38.31 6.24 5.64
CA LYS A 196 39.32 6.48 6.69
C LYS A 196 38.72 6.28 8.09
N ARG A 197 37.50 6.77 8.32
CA ARG A 197 36.77 6.56 9.57
C ARG A 197 36.47 5.09 9.83
N TYR A 198 36.04 4.35 8.81
CA TYR A 198 35.83 2.91 8.86
C TYR A 198 37.09 2.17 9.31
N LEU A 199 38.25 2.48 8.71
CA LEU A 199 39.53 1.86 9.08
C LEU A 199 39.96 2.16 10.52
N LYS A 200 39.63 3.36 11.04
CA LYS A 200 39.84 3.71 12.45
C LYS A 200 38.94 2.88 13.36
N MET A 201 37.64 2.79 13.04
CA MET A 201 36.64 2.07 13.83
C MET A 201 36.90 0.57 13.95
N LEU A 202 37.64 -0.04 13.00
CA LEU A 202 38.07 -1.43 13.13
C LEU A 202 38.95 -1.69 14.36
N LYS A 203 39.63 -0.65 14.88
CA LYS A 203 40.51 -0.75 16.05
C LYS A 203 39.80 -0.38 17.36
N ASP A 204 38.57 0.11 17.28
CA ASP A 204 37.79 0.53 18.45
C ASP A 204 37.05 -0.67 19.08
N ASN A 205 36.60 -0.51 20.33
CA ASN A 205 35.77 -1.51 21.00
C ASN A 205 34.39 -1.62 20.32
N GLN A 206 34.08 -2.82 19.82
CA GLN A 206 32.90 -3.15 19.03
C GLN A 206 31.56 -2.91 19.77
N GLN A 207 31.57 -2.98 21.10
CA GLN A 207 30.40 -2.73 21.96
C GLN A 207 30.09 -1.23 22.14
N THR A 208 31.02 -0.34 21.79
CA THR A 208 30.85 1.11 22.00
C THR A 208 29.66 1.63 21.21
N ILE A 209 28.80 2.42 21.86
CA ILE A 209 27.62 3.02 21.24
C ILE A 209 27.97 4.41 20.68
N VAL A 210 27.68 4.62 19.39
CA VAL A 210 27.81 5.90 18.70
C VAL A 210 26.47 6.24 18.05
N ALA A 211 25.85 7.34 18.47
CA ALA A 211 24.56 7.80 17.96
C ALA A 211 23.48 6.69 17.93
N GLY A 212 23.41 5.90 19.01
CA GLY A 212 22.41 4.84 19.20
C GLY A 212 22.69 3.53 18.47
N ARG A 213 23.89 3.33 17.90
CA ARG A 213 24.31 2.04 17.30
C ARG A 213 25.65 1.59 17.84
N SER A 214 25.87 0.28 17.94
CA SER A 214 27.20 -0.26 18.24
C SER A 214 28.15 -0.06 17.07
N ILE A 215 29.45 0.04 17.36
CA ILE A 215 30.49 0.06 16.32
C ILE A 215 30.41 -1.18 15.44
N GLU A 216 30.11 -2.35 16.01
CA GLU A 216 29.89 -3.59 15.26
C GLU A 216 28.78 -3.44 14.20
N GLU A 217 27.63 -2.87 14.56
CA GLU A 217 26.53 -2.65 13.62
C GLU A 217 26.95 -1.67 12.50
N ILE A 218 27.67 -0.61 12.87
CA ILE A 218 28.16 0.39 11.91
C ILE A 218 29.12 -0.26 10.91
N LEU A 219 30.12 -0.99 11.38
CA LEU A 219 31.10 -1.69 10.54
C LEU A 219 30.44 -2.71 9.62
N LYS A 220 29.52 -3.53 10.15
CA LYS A 220 28.73 -4.49 9.36
C LYS A 220 27.95 -3.81 8.23
N ARG A 221 27.40 -2.61 8.47
CA ARG A 221 26.68 -1.84 7.43
C ARG A 221 27.64 -1.26 6.40
N PHE A 222 28.84 -0.85 6.80
CA PHE A 222 29.90 -0.41 5.89
C PHE A 222 30.35 -1.56 4.99
N ASP A 223 30.67 -2.71 5.57
CA ASP A 223 31.07 -3.91 4.83
C ASP A 223 30.04 -4.31 3.77
N ASN A 224 28.76 -4.29 4.14
CA ASN A 224 27.68 -4.57 3.20
C ASN A 224 27.65 -3.59 2.01
N LYS A 225 28.00 -2.31 2.21
CA LYS A 225 28.08 -1.32 1.12
C LYS A 225 29.31 -1.53 0.24
N ILE A 226 30.43 -2.00 0.81
CA ILE A 226 31.67 -2.28 0.10
C ILE A 226 31.53 -3.54 -0.75
N LYS A 227 30.93 -4.61 -0.19
CA LYS A 227 30.73 -5.91 -0.87
C LYS A 227 29.69 -5.83 -1.99
N ASP A 228 28.68 -4.98 -1.86
CA ASP A 228 27.58 -4.82 -2.82
C ASP A 228 27.45 -3.34 -3.27
N PRO A 229 28.45 -2.82 -4.01
CA PRO A 229 28.50 -1.42 -4.39
C PRO A 229 27.54 -1.13 -5.53
N ARG A 230 27.12 0.13 -5.58
CA ARG A 230 26.29 0.60 -6.68
C ARG A 230 27.15 0.85 -7.93
N ARG A 231 26.69 0.36 -9.08
CA ARG A 231 27.37 0.52 -10.38
C ARG A 231 26.55 1.43 -11.30
N ALA A 232 27.14 2.53 -11.78
CA ALA A 232 26.43 3.57 -12.54
C ALA A 232 25.77 3.04 -13.82
N SER A 233 26.52 2.32 -14.65
CA SER A 233 26.05 1.75 -15.93
C SER A 233 24.86 0.80 -15.73
N ARG A 234 24.91 -0.05 -14.70
CA ARG A 234 23.81 -0.95 -14.32
C ARG A 234 22.61 -0.17 -13.79
N GLY A 235 22.86 0.86 -12.98
CA GLY A 235 21.83 1.73 -12.42
C GLY A 235 20.98 2.42 -13.47
N LYS A 236 21.59 2.93 -14.56
CA LYS A 236 20.87 3.53 -15.69
C LYS A 236 19.95 2.53 -16.40
N ASN A 237 20.45 1.32 -16.71
CA ASN A 237 19.64 0.29 -17.34
C ASN A 237 18.47 -0.15 -16.43
N VAL A 238 18.73 -0.35 -15.14
CA VAL A 238 17.71 -0.75 -14.17
C VAL A 238 16.64 0.33 -14.00
N SER A 239 17.04 1.60 -13.90
CA SER A 239 16.11 2.74 -13.87
C SER A 239 15.22 2.76 -15.11
N LYS A 240 15.79 2.51 -16.30
CA LYS A 240 15.03 2.39 -17.57
C LYS A 240 14.02 1.24 -17.51
N ILE A 241 14.42 0.05 -17.08
CA ILE A 241 13.52 -1.12 -16.96
C ILE A 241 12.35 -0.81 -16.04
N ILE A 242 12.60 -0.22 -14.86
CA ILE A 242 11.55 0.15 -13.91
C ILE A 242 10.61 1.20 -14.52
N LYS A 243 11.15 2.23 -15.18
CA LYS A 243 10.34 3.25 -15.86
C LYS A 243 9.48 2.65 -16.98
N GLU A 244 10.01 1.68 -17.75
CA GLU A 244 9.24 0.95 -18.77
C GLU A 244 8.12 0.10 -18.14
N PHE A 245 8.40 -0.59 -17.04
CA PHE A 245 7.38 -1.35 -16.30
C PHE A 245 6.21 -0.45 -15.85
N LEU A 246 6.52 0.72 -15.27
CA LEU A 246 5.49 1.63 -14.75
C LEU A 246 4.59 2.25 -15.83
N LYS A 247 5.04 2.22 -17.09
CA LYS A 247 4.26 2.65 -18.26
C LYS A 247 3.24 1.60 -18.73
N ILE A 248 3.31 0.37 -18.23
CA ILE A 248 2.34 -0.68 -18.61
C ILE A 248 0.96 -0.29 -18.08
N ASN A 249 0.06 0.02 -19.01
CA ASN A 249 -1.34 0.30 -18.78
C ASN A 249 -2.15 -0.31 -19.94
N CYS A 250 -3.12 -1.17 -19.65
CA CYS A 250 -3.85 -1.92 -20.68
C CYS A 250 -5.19 -2.46 -20.14
N PRO A 251 -6.10 -2.94 -21.01
CA PRO A 251 -7.26 -3.71 -20.56
C PRO A 251 -6.83 -4.93 -19.73
N ILE A 252 -7.57 -5.25 -18.67
CA ILE A 252 -7.16 -6.27 -17.68
C ILE A 252 -6.92 -7.65 -18.31
N GLY A 253 -7.66 -8.02 -19.35
CA GLY A 253 -7.52 -9.31 -20.05
C GLY A 253 -6.20 -9.46 -20.81
N GLN A 254 -5.50 -8.35 -21.09
CA GLN A 254 -4.17 -8.35 -21.74
C GLN A 254 -3.03 -8.16 -20.74
N ALA A 255 -3.33 -7.99 -19.45
CA ALA A 255 -2.33 -7.61 -18.45
C ALA A 255 -1.22 -8.66 -18.30
N ALA A 256 -1.59 -9.94 -18.18
CA ALA A 256 -0.63 -11.04 -18.05
C ALA A 256 0.29 -11.14 -19.27
N GLU A 257 -0.28 -11.09 -20.47
CA GLU A 257 0.45 -11.14 -21.74
C GLU A 257 1.45 -9.98 -21.86
N ASN A 258 0.99 -8.74 -21.67
CA ASN A 258 1.82 -7.55 -21.77
C ASN A 258 2.97 -7.56 -20.76
N LEU A 259 2.73 -8.03 -19.52
CA LEU A 259 3.78 -8.18 -18.52
C LEU A 259 4.80 -9.25 -18.91
N ASN A 260 4.35 -10.39 -19.43
CA ASN A 260 5.25 -11.47 -19.86
C ASN A 260 6.09 -11.06 -21.08
N ILE A 261 5.51 -10.32 -22.03
CA ILE A 261 6.25 -9.69 -23.14
C ILE A 261 7.33 -8.75 -22.59
N PHE A 262 6.98 -7.91 -21.61
CA PHE A 262 7.93 -7.01 -20.96
C PHE A 262 9.07 -7.77 -20.25
N PHE A 263 8.76 -8.82 -19.48
CA PHE A 263 9.79 -9.61 -18.79
C PHE A 263 10.71 -10.34 -19.79
N LYS A 264 10.15 -10.93 -20.85
CA LYS A 264 10.92 -11.58 -21.93
C LYS A 264 11.85 -10.59 -22.63
N LYS A 265 11.35 -9.42 -23.03
CA LYS A 265 12.13 -8.34 -23.67
C LYS A 265 13.34 -7.92 -22.82
N ASN A 266 13.15 -7.85 -21.50
CA ASN A 266 14.18 -7.42 -20.55
C ASN A 266 15.01 -8.58 -19.96
N LYS A 267 14.85 -9.82 -20.46
CA LYS A 267 15.54 -11.03 -19.98
C LYS A 267 15.35 -11.28 -18.47
N ILE A 268 14.16 -11.00 -17.96
CA ILE A 268 13.80 -11.18 -16.55
C ILE A 268 13.10 -12.54 -16.41
N ASN A 269 13.68 -13.44 -15.61
CA ASN A 269 13.07 -14.75 -15.33
C ASN A 269 11.90 -14.61 -14.34
N LEU A 270 10.76 -14.20 -14.88
CA LEU A 270 9.50 -14.04 -14.18
C LEU A 270 8.34 -14.28 -15.16
N VAL A 271 7.34 -15.04 -14.71
CA VAL A 271 6.10 -15.27 -15.44
C VAL A 271 4.94 -14.88 -14.52
N VAL A 272 4.02 -14.08 -15.07
CA VAL A 272 2.78 -13.68 -14.41
C VAL A 272 1.63 -14.37 -15.11
N ASP A 273 0.87 -15.14 -14.36
CA ASP A 273 -0.34 -15.81 -14.83
C ASP A 273 -1.62 -15.07 -14.36
N GLN A 274 -2.78 -15.59 -14.73
CA GLN A 274 -4.07 -14.97 -14.43
C GLN A 274 -4.38 -14.86 -12.93
N LYS A 275 -3.74 -15.63 -12.05
CA LYS A 275 -4.01 -15.63 -10.59
C LYS A 275 -3.59 -14.33 -9.90
N TYR A 276 -2.73 -13.53 -10.54
CA TYR A 276 -2.33 -12.21 -10.04
C TYR A 276 -3.40 -11.14 -10.25
N PHE A 277 -4.47 -11.47 -10.99
CA PHE A 277 -5.56 -10.56 -11.30
C PHE A 277 -6.89 -11.13 -10.82
N PRO A 278 -7.76 -10.31 -10.21
CA PRO A 278 -9.05 -10.79 -9.72
C PRO A 278 -10.06 -11.09 -10.85
N THR A 279 -9.79 -10.63 -12.07
CA THR A 279 -10.65 -10.86 -13.25
C THR A 279 -9.84 -10.75 -14.54
N SER A 280 -10.32 -11.34 -15.63
CA SER A 280 -9.83 -11.16 -17.00
C SER A 280 -10.83 -10.39 -17.88
N LEU A 281 -12.01 -10.04 -17.35
CA LEU A 281 -13.07 -9.37 -18.10
C LEU A 281 -12.74 -7.89 -18.28
N ASN A 282 -12.54 -7.47 -19.54
CA ASN A 282 -12.27 -6.07 -19.89
C ASN A 282 -13.44 -5.12 -19.62
N LYS A 283 -14.65 -5.64 -19.46
CA LYS A 283 -15.85 -4.89 -19.09
C LYS A 283 -16.67 -5.66 -18.07
N ILE A 284 -17.16 -4.96 -17.05
CA ILE A 284 -18.08 -5.48 -16.04
C ILE A 284 -19.16 -4.44 -15.81
N GLN A 285 -20.42 -4.79 -16.09
CA GLN A 285 -21.54 -3.83 -16.09
C GLN A 285 -21.23 -2.62 -16.99
N LYS A 286 -21.23 -1.40 -16.45
CA LYS A 286 -20.90 -0.15 -17.16
C LYS A 286 -19.45 0.29 -16.94
N LEU A 287 -18.61 -0.58 -16.38
CA LEU A 287 -17.21 -0.29 -16.10
C LEU A 287 -16.29 -0.89 -17.15
N ASN A 288 -15.34 -0.10 -17.63
CA ASN A 288 -14.12 -0.63 -18.25
C ASN A 288 -13.20 -1.14 -17.14
N VAL A 289 -12.49 -2.24 -17.37
CA VAL A 289 -11.56 -2.83 -16.41
C VAL A 289 -10.14 -2.75 -16.96
N GLU A 290 -9.30 -2.03 -16.24
CA GLU A 290 -7.95 -1.65 -16.69
C GLU A 290 -6.91 -2.10 -15.66
N PHE A 291 -5.78 -2.58 -16.16
CA PHE A 291 -4.58 -2.84 -15.37
C PHE A 291 -3.57 -1.71 -15.56
N SER A 292 -2.96 -1.26 -14.46
CA SER A 292 -1.87 -0.30 -14.47
C SER A 292 -0.78 -0.70 -13.48
N ALA A 293 0.43 -0.93 -13.98
CA ALA A 293 1.59 -1.30 -13.17
C ALA A 293 2.09 -0.18 -12.24
N SER A 294 1.76 1.07 -12.56
CA SER A 294 2.01 2.24 -11.72
C SER A 294 0.90 2.50 -10.69
N PHE A 295 -0.20 1.73 -10.69
CA PHE A 295 -1.25 1.90 -9.70
C PHE A 295 -0.87 1.27 -8.34
N GLY A 296 -1.41 1.83 -7.25
CA GLY A 296 -1.02 1.47 -5.88
C GLY A 296 0.02 2.37 -5.25
N ARG A 297 0.44 3.43 -5.96
CA ARG A 297 1.47 4.36 -5.49
C ARG A 297 0.94 5.50 -4.61
N GLN A 298 -0.16 5.28 -3.90
CA GLN A 298 -0.87 6.35 -3.16
C GLN A 298 -1.11 6.01 -1.68
N LEU A 299 -0.96 4.73 -1.31
CA LEU A 299 -1.15 4.25 0.06
C LEU A 299 0.00 3.32 0.44
N GLU A 300 0.49 3.50 1.67
CA GLU A 300 1.72 2.89 2.17
C GLU A 300 1.61 1.41 2.49
N TYR A 301 0.41 0.94 2.84
CA TYR A 301 0.22 -0.35 3.49
C TYR A 301 -0.14 -1.50 2.54
N TYR A 302 -0.38 -1.22 1.25
CA TYR A 302 -0.76 -2.29 0.32
C TYR A 302 0.44 -3.15 -0.08
N THR A 303 0.23 -4.46 -0.05
CA THR A 303 1.24 -5.50 -0.31
C THR A 303 0.98 -6.29 -1.59
N GLY A 304 -0.26 -6.30 -2.08
CA GLY A 304 -0.68 -7.11 -3.23
C GLY A 304 -1.59 -6.36 -4.20
N MET A 305 -2.71 -6.98 -4.57
CA MET A 305 -3.73 -6.38 -5.43
C MET A 305 -4.23 -5.06 -4.84
N VAL A 306 -4.36 -4.05 -5.69
CA VAL A 306 -4.93 -2.74 -5.34
C VAL A 306 -5.92 -2.35 -6.41
N PHE A 307 -6.99 -1.67 -6.03
CA PHE A 307 -7.97 -1.21 -7.01
C PHE A 307 -8.69 0.06 -6.58
N LYS A 308 -9.27 0.73 -7.57
CA LYS A 308 -10.27 1.77 -7.36
C LYS A 308 -11.37 1.68 -8.40
N ILE A 309 -12.53 2.21 -8.04
CA ILE A 309 -13.66 2.36 -8.95
C ILE A 309 -13.98 3.85 -9.04
N ASP A 310 -13.82 4.39 -10.25
CA ASP A 310 -14.24 5.72 -10.61
C ASP A 310 -15.51 5.62 -11.47
N ILE A 311 -16.51 6.44 -11.19
CA ILE A 311 -17.77 6.49 -11.96
C ILE A 311 -18.02 7.88 -12.51
N LYS A 312 -18.77 7.95 -13.61
CA LYS A 312 -19.35 9.18 -14.14
C LYS A 312 -20.80 9.29 -13.66
N SER A 313 -21.06 10.27 -12.79
CA SER A 313 -22.39 10.60 -12.29
C SER A 313 -22.63 12.09 -12.43
N LYS A 314 -23.79 12.49 -13.00
CA LYS A 314 -24.14 13.90 -13.29
C LYS A 314 -22.99 14.69 -13.96
N SER A 315 -22.37 14.08 -14.97
CA SER A 315 -21.22 14.63 -15.72
C SER A 315 -19.92 14.85 -14.93
N LYS A 316 -19.84 14.44 -13.66
CA LYS A 316 -18.61 14.46 -12.87
C LYS A 316 -18.01 13.06 -12.77
N ASN A 317 -16.68 12.99 -12.86
CA ASN A 317 -15.94 11.77 -12.54
C ASN A 317 -15.65 11.76 -11.05
N ILE A 318 -16.06 10.70 -10.38
CA ILE A 318 -16.03 10.59 -8.93
C ILE A 318 -15.43 9.25 -8.56
N ASN A 319 -14.48 9.27 -7.63
CA ASN A 319 -13.94 8.07 -7.02
C ASN A 319 -14.88 7.59 -5.91
N VAL A 320 -15.41 6.38 -6.04
CA VAL A 320 -16.43 5.86 -5.11
C VAL A 320 -15.91 4.74 -4.22
N ILE A 321 -15.03 3.88 -4.72
CA ILE A 321 -14.51 2.74 -3.97
C ILE A 321 -12.99 2.67 -4.15
N ASN A 322 -12.28 2.43 -3.06
CA ASN A 322 -10.86 2.07 -3.08
C ASN A 322 -10.66 0.82 -2.23
N GLY A 323 -9.68 0.01 -2.60
CA GLY A 323 -9.34 -1.18 -1.83
C GLY A 323 -8.05 -1.82 -2.26
N GLY A 324 -7.69 -2.89 -1.57
CA GLY A 324 -6.51 -3.68 -1.86
C GLY A 324 -6.11 -4.59 -0.70
N ARG A 325 -5.04 -5.34 -0.94
CA ARG A 325 -4.45 -6.32 -0.02
C ARG A 325 -3.32 -5.70 0.79
N TYR A 326 -3.29 -5.96 2.09
CA TYR A 326 -2.40 -5.29 3.06
C TYR A 326 -1.90 -6.24 4.16
N ASP A 327 -1.26 -7.34 3.76
CA ASP A 327 -0.90 -8.48 4.64
C ASP A 327 0.10 -8.14 5.75
N LYS A 328 0.71 -6.95 5.74
CA LYS A 328 1.67 -6.49 6.75
C LYS A 328 1.07 -5.55 7.79
N LEU A 329 -0.11 -4.99 7.53
CA LEU A 329 -0.67 -3.94 8.39
C LEU A 329 -0.86 -4.42 9.83
N ILE A 330 -1.39 -5.63 10.01
CA ILE A 330 -1.68 -6.18 11.34
C ILE A 330 -0.38 -6.51 12.11
N SER A 331 0.70 -6.92 11.42
CA SER A 331 2.01 -7.06 12.04
C SER A 331 2.64 -5.71 12.39
N ASP A 332 2.47 -4.70 11.53
CA ASP A 332 2.99 -3.35 11.76
C ASP A 332 2.29 -2.68 12.97
N LEU A 333 1.08 -3.13 13.32
CA LEU A 333 0.30 -2.69 14.48
C LEU A 333 0.60 -3.48 15.77
N GLY A 334 1.44 -4.52 15.72
CA GLY A 334 1.89 -5.26 16.91
C GLY A 334 1.68 -6.77 16.90
N SER A 335 1.11 -7.36 15.84
CA SER A 335 1.01 -8.82 15.75
C SER A 335 2.39 -9.48 15.64
N LYS A 336 2.61 -10.54 16.44
CA LYS A 336 3.82 -11.40 16.35
C LYS A 336 3.90 -12.21 15.07
N LYS A 337 2.77 -12.42 14.38
CA LYS A 337 2.68 -13.18 13.13
C LYS A 337 2.10 -12.31 12.03
N GLN A 338 2.53 -12.56 10.79
CA GLN A 338 1.90 -11.95 9.63
C GLN A 338 0.46 -12.46 9.49
N VAL A 339 -0.48 -11.55 9.26
CA VAL A 339 -1.91 -11.85 9.11
C VAL A 339 -2.36 -11.29 7.77
N PRO A 340 -2.64 -12.14 6.76
CA PRO A 340 -3.11 -11.69 5.46
C PRO A 340 -4.44 -10.97 5.58
N ALA A 341 -4.62 -9.89 4.83
CA ALA A 341 -5.85 -9.11 4.86
C ALA A 341 -6.09 -8.37 3.55
N VAL A 342 -7.36 -8.24 3.16
CA VAL A 342 -7.79 -7.54 1.96
C VAL A 342 -9.13 -6.86 2.18
N GLY A 343 -9.28 -5.69 1.59
CA GLY A 343 -10.36 -4.78 1.92
C GLY A 343 -10.78 -3.84 0.84
N ALA A 344 -11.94 -3.23 1.05
CA ALA A 344 -12.31 -2.01 0.35
C ALA A 344 -13.28 -1.15 1.16
N ALA A 345 -13.27 0.14 0.87
CA ALA A 345 -14.21 1.11 1.40
C ALA A 345 -14.91 1.88 0.29
N LEU A 346 -16.23 1.97 0.41
CA LEU A 346 -17.09 2.82 -0.39
C LEU A 346 -17.26 4.16 0.33
N ASN A 347 -16.90 5.26 -0.31
CA ASN A 347 -17.13 6.61 0.20
C ASN A 347 -18.59 7.00 -0.06
N LEU A 348 -19.32 7.41 0.98
CA LEU A 348 -20.72 7.85 0.86
C LEU A 348 -20.86 9.33 0.51
N ASN A 349 -19.81 10.13 0.73
CA ASN A 349 -19.80 11.59 0.51
C ASN A 349 -19.20 11.97 -0.86
N TYR A 350 -19.55 11.20 -1.90
CA TYR A 350 -18.91 11.25 -3.21
C TYR A 350 -19.49 12.34 -4.14
#